data_AF-A0A5E8H7K7-F1
#
_entry.id   AF-A0A5E8H7K7-F1
#
_cell.length_a   1.000
_cell.length_b   1.000
_cell.length_c   1.000
_cell.angle_alpha   90.00
_cell.angle_beta   90.00
_cell.angle_gamma   90.00
#
_symmetry.space_group_name_H-M   'P 1'
#
loop_
_entity.id
_entity.type
_entity.pdbx_description
1 polymer ?
#
loop_
_entity_poly.entity_id
_entity_poly.type
_entity_poly.pdbx_seq_one_letter_code
_entity_poly.pdbx_strand_id
1 'polypeptide(L)'
;MEKIGTIASIKKEAIIYKLTNPFRWFAEFGATGGLILFFISIVALVWANSPYQNVYEDFKNINLTFSIGSFVISKGLILWINDAFANAGITIEGDLFRSLSHSVSYGVIGGLFLGKPIGVFLIS
;
A
#
# COMPACT_ATOMS: atom_id res chain seq x y z
N MET A 1 -43.36 -25.06 13.61
CA MET A 1 -42.84 -23.66 13.60
C MET A 1 -41.44 -23.56 14.19
N GLU A 2 -41.09 -24.33 15.24
CA GLU A 2 -39.77 -24.36 15.88
C GLU A 2 -38.58 -24.68 14.94
N LYS A 3 -38.69 -25.70 14.08
CA LYS A 3 -37.62 -26.11 13.14
C LYS A 3 -37.20 -25.02 12.13
N ILE A 4 -38.12 -24.12 11.76
CA ILE A 4 -37.83 -23.06 10.77
C ILE A 4 -36.97 -21.96 11.42
N GLY A 5 -37.18 -21.67 12.71
CA GLY A 5 -36.35 -20.73 13.47
C GLY A 5 -34.90 -21.20 13.62
N THR A 6 -34.68 -22.50 13.84
CA THR A 6 -33.35 -23.11 13.95
C THR A 6 -32.57 -23.07 12.64
N ILE A 7 -33.22 -23.29 11.49
CA ILE A 7 -32.54 -23.26 10.19
C ILE A 7 -32.12 -21.83 9.83
N ALA A 8 -32.94 -20.84 10.18
CA ALA A 8 -32.63 -19.43 9.95
C ALA A 8 -31.44 -18.94 10.79
N SER A 9 -31.32 -19.37 12.05
CA SER A 9 -30.18 -19.01 12.90
C SER A 9 -28.87 -19.63 12.43
N ILE A 10 -28.86 -20.90 12.05
CA ILE A 10 -27.67 -21.60 11.51
C ILE A 10 -27.17 -20.91 10.23
N LYS A 11 -28.08 -20.53 9.33
CA LYS A 11 -27.70 -19.88 8.07
C LYS A 11 -27.12 -18.48 8.32
N LYS A 12 -27.64 -17.75 9.30
CA LYS A 12 -27.11 -16.45 9.73
C LYS A 12 -25.69 -16.58 10.27
N GLU A 13 -25.41 -17.57 11.12
CA GLU A 13 -24.06 -17.79 11.64
C GLU A 13 -23.06 -18.20 10.55
N ALA A 14 -23.47 -19.04 9.60
CA ALA A 14 -22.64 -19.40 8.45
C ALA A 14 -22.30 -18.21 7.54
N ILE A 15 -23.24 -17.28 7.36
CA ILE A 15 -23.03 -16.03 6.61
C ILE A 15 -22.07 -15.11 7.36
N ILE A 16 -22.25 -14.94 8.68
CA ILE A 16 -21.35 -14.14 9.53
C ILE A 16 -19.93 -14.71 9.48
N TYR A 17 -19.79 -16.04 9.58
CA TYR A 17 -18.50 -16.70 9.46
C TYR A 17 -17.87 -16.43 8.09
N LYS A 18 -18.62 -16.59 7.00
CA LYS A 18 -18.10 -16.38 5.63
C LYS A 18 -17.70 -14.93 5.36
N LEU A 19 -18.40 -13.96 5.95
CA LEU A 19 -18.09 -12.52 5.85
C LEU A 19 -16.91 -12.11 6.72
N THR A 20 -16.74 -12.71 7.90
CA THR A 20 -15.65 -12.37 8.84
C THR A 20 -14.37 -13.16 8.59
N ASN A 21 -14.44 -14.32 7.91
CA ASN A 21 -13.29 -15.19 7.67
C ASN A 21 -12.09 -14.47 7.00
N PRO A 22 -12.27 -13.65 5.95
CA PRO A 22 -11.16 -12.92 5.33
C PRO A 22 -10.47 -11.96 6.31
N PHE A 23 -11.25 -11.30 7.19
CA PHE A 23 -10.72 -10.37 8.18
C PHE A 23 -10.01 -11.08 9.32
N ARG A 24 -10.54 -12.21 9.79
CA ARG A 24 -9.87 -13.05 10.80
C ARG A 24 -8.55 -13.60 10.26
N TRP A 25 -8.56 -14.11 9.03
CA TRP A 25 -7.35 -14.57 8.33
C TRP A 25 -6.32 -13.45 8.13
N PHE A 26 -6.75 -12.24 7.76
CA PHE A 26 -5.89 -11.06 7.66
C PHE A 26 -5.33 -10.62 9.02
N ALA A 27 -6.16 -10.63 10.06
CA ALA A 27 -5.76 -10.30 11.43
C ALA A 27 -4.74 -11.30 12.01
N GLU A 28 -4.89 -12.59 11.66
CA GLU A 28 -3.95 -13.66 12.02
C GLU A 28 -2.62 -13.55 11.23
N PHE A 29 -2.65 -13.15 9.95
CA PHE A 29 -1.44 -12.96 9.12
C PHE A 29 -0.66 -11.66 9.42
N GLY A 30 -1.36 -10.60 9.85
CA GLY A 30 -0.82 -9.23 9.86
C GLY A 30 -0.41 -8.65 11.21
N ALA A 31 -0.66 -9.37 12.32
CA ALA A 31 -0.58 -8.78 13.65
C ALA A 31 0.81 -8.19 13.99
N THR A 32 1.91 -8.83 13.60
CA THR A 32 3.25 -8.34 13.96
C THR A 32 3.71 -7.18 13.09
N GLY A 33 3.52 -7.26 11.77
CA GLY A 33 3.92 -6.21 10.84
C GLY A 33 3.09 -4.93 10.98
N GLY A 34 1.78 -5.07 11.14
CA GLY A 34 0.87 -3.94 11.32
C GLY A 34 1.10 -3.17 12.62
N LEU A 35 1.36 -3.88 13.73
CA LEU A 35 1.71 -3.25 15.01
C LEU A 35 3.03 -2.49 14.90
N ILE A 36 4.07 -3.09 14.32
CA ILE A 36 5.37 -2.42 14.14
C ILE A 36 5.21 -1.15 13.30
N LEU A 37 4.49 -1.22 12.17
CA LEU A 37 4.22 -0.05 11.32
C LEU A 37 3.44 1.04 12.06
N PHE A 38 2.45 0.65 12.86
CA PHE A 38 1.67 1.59 13.67
C PHE A 38 2.57 2.31 14.68
N PHE A 39 3.42 1.57 15.42
CA PHE A 39 4.36 2.16 16.36
C PHE A 39 5.37 3.10 15.66
N ILE A 40 5.95 2.67 14.54
CA ILE A 40 6.87 3.51 13.75
C ILE A 40 6.17 4.77 13.25
N SER A 41 4.91 4.67 12.83
CA SER A 41 4.12 5.81 12.36
C SER A 41 3.89 6.83 13.48
N ILE A 42 3.59 6.36 14.70
CA ILE A 42 3.48 7.24 15.87
C ILE A 42 4.81 7.96 16.12
N VAL A 43 5.93 7.23 16.12
CA VAL A 43 7.26 7.82 16.34
C VAL A 43 7.57 8.87 15.28
N ALA A 44 7.32 8.57 14.00
CA ALA A 44 7.52 9.50 12.91
C ALA A 44 6.66 10.77 13.07
N LEU A 45 5.39 10.62 13.46
CA LEU A 45 4.46 11.73 13.67
C LEU A 45 4.87 12.59 14.87
N VAL A 46 5.29 11.98 15.96
CA VAL A 46 5.82 12.70 17.13
C VAL A 46 7.08 13.47 16.75
N TRP A 47 8.02 12.86 16.01
CA TRP A 47 9.25 13.52 15.60
C TRP A 47 8.96 14.70 14.65
N ALA A 48 8.11 14.50 13.64
CA ALA A 48 7.75 15.54 12.68
C ALA A 48 7.07 16.77 13.31
N ASN A 49 6.36 16.59 14.44
CA ASN A 49 5.70 17.68 15.16
C ASN A 49 6.48 18.16 16.40
N SER A 50 7.73 17.73 16.56
CA SER A 50 8.57 18.10 17.71
C SER A 50 9.41 19.36 17.45
N PRO A 51 10.05 19.95 18.48
CA PRO A 51 11.01 21.05 18.30
C PRO A 51 12.19 20.72 17.36
N TYR A 52 12.44 19.43 17.10
CA TYR A 52 13.49 18.94 16.19
C TYR A 52 12.98 18.66 14.77
N GLN A 53 11.83 19.23 14.38
CA GLN A 53 11.28 19.08 13.02
C GLN A 53 12.27 19.50 11.94
N ASN A 54 13.15 20.48 12.21
CA ASN A 54 14.17 20.92 11.26
C ASN A 54 15.16 19.79 10.95
N VAL A 55 15.62 19.06 11.97
CA VAL A 55 16.50 17.90 11.79
C VAL A 55 15.78 16.80 11.01
N TYR A 56 14.48 16.62 11.23
CA TYR A 56 13.66 15.67 10.47
C TYR A 56 13.53 16.07 8.99
N GLU A 57 13.27 17.34 8.69
CA GLU A 57 13.21 17.86 7.32
C GLU A 57 14.57 17.77 6.63
N ASP A 58 15.64 18.19 7.29
CA ASP A 58 16.99 18.13 6.76
C ASP A 58 17.38 16.69 6.43
N PHE A 59 17.09 15.75 7.34
CA PHE A 59 17.33 14.32 7.14
C PHE A 59 16.61 13.78 5.89
N LYS A 60 15.32 14.08 5.73
CA LYS A 60 14.55 13.65 4.55
C LYS A 60 15.09 14.23 3.24
N ASN A 61 15.61 15.45 3.29
CA ASN A 61 16.06 16.22 2.14
C ASN A 61 17.57 16.09 1.85
N ILE A 62 18.28 15.20 2.53
CA ILE A 62 19.68 14.90 2.21
C ILE A 62 19.77 14.48 0.74
N ASN A 63 20.42 15.28 -0.10
CA ASN A 63 20.57 14.99 -1.51
C ASN A 63 21.70 13.98 -1.70
N LEU A 64 21.34 12.76 -2.08
CA LEU A 64 22.29 11.72 -2.46
C LEU A 64 22.54 11.81 -3.96
N THR A 65 23.78 12.13 -4.32
CA THR A 65 24.23 12.19 -5.71
C THR A 65 25.13 11.00 -5.99
N PHE A 66 24.73 10.16 -6.96
CA PHE A 66 25.55 9.09 -7.51
C PHE A 66 25.94 9.46 -8.93
N SER A 67 27.24 9.37 -9.23
CA SER A 67 27.79 9.67 -10.55
C SER A 67 28.60 8.49 -11.07
N ILE A 68 28.29 8.06 -12.29
CA ILE A 68 29.01 7.01 -13.03
C ILE A 68 29.29 7.55 -14.44
N GLY A 69 30.55 7.91 -14.70
CA GLY A 69 30.95 8.54 -15.96
C GLY A 69 30.23 9.87 -16.17
N SER A 70 29.48 10.01 -17.28
CA SER A 70 28.66 11.19 -17.57
C SER A 70 27.26 11.14 -16.95
N PHE A 71 26.87 10.01 -16.35
CA PHE A 71 25.56 9.83 -15.79
C PHE A 71 25.52 10.28 -14.35
N VAL A 72 24.65 11.24 -14.03
CA VAL A 72 24.49 11.81 -12.70
C VAL A 72 23.03 11.67 -12.27
N ILE A 73 22.79 10.93 -11.18
CA ILE A 73 21.50 10.92 -10.49
C ILE A 73 21.68 11.67 -9.18
N SER A 74 20.99 12.81 -9.05
CA SER A 74 20.84 13.53 -7.79
C SER A 74 19.38 13.47 -7.35
N LYS A 75 19.12 12.84 -6.21
CA LYS A 75 17.78 12.73 -5.62
C LYS A 75 17.87 12.90 -4.10
N GLY A 76 16.85 13.51 -3.51
CA GLY A 76 16.68 13.56 -2.06
C GLY A 76 16.53 12.16 -1.45
N LEU A 77 16.99 11.98 -0.22
CA LEU A 77 16.96 10.71 0.50
C LEU A 77 15.55 10.10 0.54
N ILE A 78 14.53 10.93 0.75
CA ILE A 78 13.14 10.50 0.74
C ILE A 78 12.72 9.83 -0.59
N LEU A 79 13.23 10.31 -1.73
CA LEU A 79 12.93 9.72 -3.04
C LEU A 79 13.60 8.36 -3.20
N TRP A 80 14.86 8.24 -2.76
CA TRP A 80 15.55 6.95 -2.77
C TRP A 80 14.86 5.90 -1.90
N ILE A 81 14.42 6.28 -0.70
CA ILE A 81 13.68 5.38 0.20
C ILE A 81 12.35 4.97 -0.41
N ASN A 82 11.60 5.91 -0.98
CA ASN A 82 10.31 5.64 -1.62
C ASN A 82 10.46 4.71 -2.84
N ASP A 83 11.43 4.98 -3.71
CA ASP A 83 11.71 4.16 -4.89
C ASP A 83 12.12 2.74 -4.47
N ALA A 84 12.95 2.59 -3.44
CA ALA A 84 13.37 1.28 -2.93
C ALA A 84 12.20 0.50 -2.30
N PHE A 85 11.39 1.14 -1.46
CA PHE A 85 10.27 0.49 -0.79
C PHE A 85 9.18 0.05 -1.78
N ALA A 86 8.84 0.89 -2.75
CA ALA A 86 7.88 0.56 -3.80
C ALA A 86 8.32 -0.66 -4.63
N ASN A 87 9.62 -0.80 -4.87
CA ASN A 87 10.18 -1.89 -5.67
C ASN A 87 10.52 -3.16 -4.86
N ALA A 88 10.69 -3.06 -3.53
CA ALA A 88 11.09 -4.19 -2.69
C ALA A 88 10.12 -5.39 -2.72
N GLY A 89 8.84 -5.14 -3.01
CA GLY A 89 7.80 -6.17 -3.13
C GLY A 89 7.53 -6.65 -4.55
N ILE A 90 8.19 -6.10 -5.56
CA ILE A 90 7.93 -6.41 -6.97
C ILE A 90 8.97 -7.43 -7.44
N THR A 91 8.54 -8.68 -7.62
CA THR A 91 9.36 -9.69 -8.28
C THR A 91 9.21 -9.53 -9.80
N ILE A 92 10.32 -9.27 -10.48
CA ILE A 92 10.36 -9.24 -11.95
C ILE A 92 10.31 -10.69 -12.44
N GLU A 93 9.10 -11.20 -12.67
CA GLU A 93 8.92 -12.47 -13.37
C GLU A 93 9.30 -12.31 -14.85
N GLY A 94 9.97 -13.32 -15.41
CA GLY A 94 10.43 -13.29 -16.81
C GLY A 94 9.30 -13.20 -17.85
N ASP A 95 8.04 -13.32 -17.42
CA ASP A 95 6.85 -13.23 -18.28
C ASP A 95 5.98 -12.00 -17.95
N LEU A 96 6.61 -10.83 -17.80
CA LEU A 96 5.94 -9.55 -17.55
C LEU A 96 4.82 -9.25 -18.57
N PHE A 97 5.02 -9.65 -19.82
CA PHE A 97 4.08 -9.42 -20.92
C PHE A 97 2.78 -10.22 -20.77
N ARG A 98 2.85 -11.43 -20.22
CA ARG A 98 1.65 -12.26 -19.97
C ARG A 98 0.89 -11.79 -18.73
N SER A 99 1.60 -11.32 -17.70
CA SER A 99 0.99 -10.68 -16.52
C SER A 99 0.32 -9.33 -16.86
N LEU A 100 0.90 -8.56 -17.78
CA LEU A 100 0.26 -7.34 -18.33
C LEU A 100 -0.99 -7.66 -19.18
N SER A 101 -1.06 -8.86 -19.76
CA SER A 101 -2.20 -9.30 -20.56
C SER A 101 -3.35 -9.90 -19.72
N HIS A 102 -3.22 -9.92 -18.38
CA HIS A 102 -4.28 -10.41 -17.50
C HIS A 102 -5.47 -9.44 -17.48
N SER A 103 -6.69 -9.98 -17.33
CA SER A 103 -7.94 -9.20 -17.34
C SER A 103 -7.93 -8.03 -16.32
N VAL A 104 -7.29 -8.25 -15.16
CA VAL A 104 -7.15 -7.23 -14.11
C VAL A 104 -6.26 -6.06 -14.56
N SER A 105 -5.18 -6.35 -15.30
CA SER A 105 -4.21 -5.36 -15.76
C SER A 105 -4.85 -4.35 -16.72
N TYR A 106 -5.70 -4.81 -17.65
CA TYR A 106 -6.47 -3.92 -18.52
C TYR A 106 -7.43 -3.01 -17.75
N GLY A 107 -8.05 -3.53 -16.68
CA GLY A 107 -8.91 -2.73 -15.80
C GLY A 107 -8.15 -1.64 -15.05
N VAL A 108 -6.97 -1.97 -14.50
CA VAL A 108 -6.10 -0.99 -13.83
C VAL A 108 -5.57 0.04 -14.81
N ILE A 109 -5.10 -0.37 -15.99
CA ILE A 109 -4.61 0.52 -17.05
C ILE A 109 -5.74 1.47 -17.50
N GLY A 110 -6.93 0.95 -17.80
CA GLY A 110 -8.07 1.76 -18.20
C GLY A 110 -8.51 2.73 -17.11
N GLY A 111 -8.57 2.27 -15.86
CA GLY A 111 -8.91 3.10 -14.71
C GLY A 111 -7.87 4.20 -14.45
N LEU A 112 -6.59 3.92 -14.65
CA LEU A 112 -5.52 4.91 -14.48
C LEU A 112 -5.51 5.92 -15.63
N PHE A 113 -5.62 5.45 -16.87
CA PHE A 113 -5.46 6.28 -18.07
C PHE A 113 -6.67 7.16 -18.33
N LEU A 114 -7.89 6.67 -18.06
CA LEU A 114 -9.12 7.44 -18.24
C LEU A 114 -9.58 8.05 -16.91
N GLY A 115 -9.53 7.28 -15.82
CA GLY A 115 -10.05 7.73 -14.53
C GLY A 115 -9.26 8.87 -13.91
N LYS A 116 -7.91 8.87 -13.98
CA LYS A 116 -7.13 10.00 -13.43
C LYS A 116 -7.41 11.33 -14.16
N PRO A 117 -7.33 11.42 -15.49
CA PRO A 117 -7.65 12.67 -16.17
C PRO A 117 -9.09 13.12 -15.93
N ILE A 118 -10.07 12.21 -16.08
CA ILE A 118 -11.49 12.55 -15.87
C ILE A 118 -11.72 13.04 -14.43
N GLY A 119 -11.15 12.37 -13.42
CA GLY A 119 -11.29 12.78 -12.04
C GLY A 119 -10.68 14.16 -11.77
N VAL A 120 -9.50 14.45 -12.32
CA VAL A 120 -8.87 15.77 -12.19
C VAL A 120 -9.70 16.84 -12.90
N PHE A 121 -10.17 16.60 -14.13
CA PHE A 121 -10.97 17.57 -14.89
C PHE A 121 -12.36 17.85 -14.29
N LEU A 122 -12.93 16.92 -13.53
CA LEU A 122 -14.23 17.11 -12.88
C LEU A 122 -14.12 17.83 -11.53
N ILE A 123 -12.97 17.73 -10.85
CA ILE A 123 -12.74 18.28 -9.50
C ILE A 123 -11.95 19.60 -9.55
N SER A 124 -11.15 19.81 -10.61
CA SER A 124 -10.43 21.06 -10.92
C SER A 124 -11.33 22.07 -11.61
#